data_AF-A0A1M2VT08-F1
#
_entry.id   AF-A0A1M2VT08-F1
#
_cell.length_a   1.000
_cell.length_b   1.000
_cell.length_c   1.000
_cell.angle_alpha   90.00
_cell.angle_beta   90.00
_cell.angle_gamma   90.00
#
_symmetry.space_group_name_H-M   'P 1'
#
loop_
_entity.id
_entity.type
_entity.pdbx_description
1 polymer ?
#
loop_
_entity_poly.entity_id
_entity_poly.type
_entity_poly.pdbx_seq_one_letter_code
_entity_poly.pdbx_strand_id
1 'polypeptide(L)'
;MSHGSGVLHREPSVEPGQLPYSFTACSLAICSEHLIGVVFAWQKVLATLGHSLSTTRAKCLDKELRAALVARFHALEDAITAHYVNLPRTARMEFRPRYIDFALMPKCRAIAEVPASATVTAAQFTAVVPALAKRWDEERRMELTEYLRPHLGDVAPDVDPLELAIAFFRNRKPCCAPIWRMRYPAIFMHDCSYVDCFRTDRGRTTQESGQDDLYTRTTKSLDWIEFELNTREYEHRYSGPHVPFNIRSLAGPIQAHEVVDMMRRVVAALGLDPAWATFDDLERCEVWLRCTTCETQQPLDEVRAMSWTAAHWLTVNKQTPEWRHADHKDMAKVRALRETQFDKANCSAVLLALCLSFDAYAESMTAHLEDA
;
A
#
# COMPACT_ATOMS: atom_id res chain seq x y z
N MET A 1 12.02 35.03 -32.94
CA MET A 1 13.34 35.29 -33.56
C MET A 1 14.37 34.39 -32.90
N SER A 2 14.65 33.24 -33.49
CA SER A 2 15.79 32.38 -33.15
C SER A 2 16.22 31.69 -34.44
N HIS A 3 17.45 31.96 -34.86
CA HIS A 3 18.02 31.45 -36.11
C HIS A 3 18.42 29.97 -35.94
N GLY A 4 17.80 29.10 -36.73
CA GLY A 4 18.26 27.72 -36.91
C GLY A 4 19.32 27.66 -38.01
N SER A 5 20.56 27.36 -37.64
CA SER A 5 21.63 27.00 -38.56
C SER A 5 21.46 25.54 -38.98
N GLY A 6 21.05 25.32 -40.23
CA GLY A 6 21.04 24.00 -40.85
C GLY A 6 22.46 23.57 -41.22
N VAL A 7 22.94 22.49 -40.60
CA VAL A 7 24.18 21.81 -40.98
C VAL A 7 23.81 20.68 -41.94
N LEU A 8 24.12 20.86 -43.23
CA LEU A 8 24.04 19.83 -44.26
C LEU A 8 25.23 18.88 -44.10
N HIS A 9 25.00 17.69 -43.53
CA HIS A 9 25.95 16.60 -43.58
C HIS A 9 26.02 16.01 -45.00
N ARG A 10 27.19 16.10 -45.63
CA ARG A 10 27.52 15.36 -46.85
C ARG A 10 27.65 13.87 -46.53
N GLU A 11 26.93 13.03 -47.26
CA GLU A 11 27.19 11.59 -47.33
C GLU A 11 28.56 11.33 -47.97
N PRO A 12 29.37 10.41 -47.40
CA PRO A 12 30.59 9.95 -48.06
C PRO A 12 30.22 8.98 -49.19
N SER A 13 30.65 9.33 -50.41
CA SER A 13 30.64 8.48 -51.59
C SER A 13 31.54 7.26 -51.35
N VAL A 14 30.95 6.07 -51.29
CA VAL A 14 31.66 4.78 -51.20
C VAL A 14 32.11 4.37 -52.60
N GLU A 15 33.43 4.28 -52.81
CA GLU A 15 34.00 3.69 -54.02
C GLU A 15 33.81 2.16 -54.05
N PRO A 16 33.40 1.58 -55.19
CA PRO A 16 33.35 0.14 -55.37
C PRO A 16 34.73 -0.37 -55.80
N GLY A 17 35.55 -0.78 -54.83
CA GLY A 17 36.89 -1.29 -55.14
C GLY A 17 37.48 -2.16 -54.04
N GLN A 18 37.75 -3.42 -54.38
CA GLN A 18 38.67 -4.36 -53.71
C GLN A 18 38.19 -4.99 -52.38
N LEU A 19 37.63 -6.20 -52.49
CA LEU A 19 37.66 -7.19 -51.41
C LEU A 19 39.03 -7.89 -51.41
N PRO A 20 39.88 -7.77 -50.36
CA PRO A 20 41.26 -8.24 -50.38
C PRO A 20 41.42 -9.64 -49.74
N TYR A 21 40.51 -10.58 -50.00
CA TYR A 21 40.64 -11.93 -49.45
C TYR A 21 40.49 -13.00 -50.54
N SER A 22 41.61 -13.26 -51.22
CA SER A 22 41.82 -14.45 -52.04
C SER A 22 42.20 -15.62 -51.13
N PHE A 23 41.27 -16.57 -50.92
CA PHE A 23 41.55 -17.84 -50.26
C PHE A 23 42.20 -18.82 -51.26
N THR A 24 43.50 -18.65 -51.51
CA THR A 24 44.27 -19.57 -52.35
C THR A 24 45.05 -20.57 -51.49
N ALA A 25 44.65 -21.85 -51.60
CA ALA A 25 45.40 -23.07 -51.28
C ALA A 25 46.00 -23.20 -49.86
N CYS A 26 45.16 -23.52 -48.88
CA CYS A 26 45.61 -24.08 -47.60
C CYS A 26 45.54 -25.62 -47.63
N SER A 27 46.57 -26.28 -47.11
CA SER A 27 46.77 -27.74 -47.13
C SER A 27 45.61 -28.52 -46.49
N LEU A 28 45.01 -29.44 -47.26
CA LEU A 28 43.81 -30.23 -46.91
C LEU A 28 43.92 -31.05 -45.61
N ALA A 29 45.14 -31.36 -45.14
CA ALA A 29 45.34 -32.17 -43.92
C ALA A 29 45.21 -31.37 -42.62
N ILE A 30 45.51 -30.07 -42.62
CA ILE A 30 45.40 -29.19 -41.42
C ILE A 30 43.98 -28.64 -41.28
N CYS A 31 43.21 -28.62 -42.37
CA CYS A 31 41.82 -28.15 -42.37
C CYS A 31 40.85 -29.08 -41.62
N SER A 32 41.13 -30.39 -41.52
CA SER A 32 40.20 -31.35 -40.88
C SER A 32 40.01 -31.10 -39.39
N GLU A 33 41.09 -30.92 -38.62
CA GLU A 33 41.00 -30.65 -37.18
C GLU A 33 40.45 -29.24 -36.89
N HIS A 34 40.78 -28.26 -37.74
CA HIS A 34 40.22 -26.91 -37.65
C HIS A 34 38.72 -26.89 -37.95
N LEU A 35 38.23 -27.69 -38.90
CA LEU A 35 36.81 -27.79 -39.22
C LEU A 35 36.01 -28.32 -38.03
N ILE A 36 36.50 -29.35 -37.32
CA ILE A 36 35.86 -29.88 -36.11
C ILE A 36 35.76 -28.79 -35.03
N GLY A 37 36.84 -28.05 -34.79
CA GLY A 37 36.85 -26.94 -33.83
C GLY A 37 35.85 -25.82 -34.19
N VAL A 38 35.74 -25.47 -35.48
CA VAL A 38 34.79 -24.46 -35.97
C VAL A 38 33.35 -24.91 -35.80
N VAL A 39 33.02 -26.18 -36.07
CA VAL A 39 31.65 -26.72 -35.86
C VAL A 39 31.26 -26.64 -34.37
N PHE A 40 32.15 -27.03 -33.46
CA PHE A 40 31.87 -26.94 -32.01
C PHE A 40 31.74 -25.49 -31.54
N ALA A 41 32.58 -24.58 -32.02
CA ALA A 41 32.48 -23.15 -31.70
C ALA A 41 31.14 -22.56 -32.18
N TRP A 42 30.72 -22.91 -33.40
CA TRP A 42 29.44 -22.45 -33.96
C TRP A 42 28.23 -22.97 -33.18
N GLN A 43 28.24 -24.23 -32.76
CA GLN A 43 27.18 -24.80 -31.92
C GLN A 43 27.05 -24.05 -30.57
N LYS A 44 28.17 -23.67 -29.94
CA LYS A 44 28.16 -22.85 -28.70
C LYS A 44 27.58 -21.46 -28.93
N VAL A 45 27.90 -20.83 -30.07
CA VAL A 45 27.34 -19.52 -30.46
C VAL A 45 25.83 -19.64 -30.67
N LEU A 46 25.37 -20.65 -31.41
CA LEU A 46 23.94 -20.88 -31.65
C LEU A 46 23.18 -21.15 -30.35
N ALA A 47 23.75 -21.95 -29.43
CA ALA A 47 23.14 -22.21 -28.13
C ALA A 47 23.02 -20.92 -27.28
N THR A 48 24.09 -20.13 -27.22
CA THR A 48 24.10 -18.84 -26.51
C THR A 48 23.10 -17.86 -27.12
N LEU A 49 23.05 -17.76 -28.45
CA LEU A 49 22.13 -16.88 -29.16
C LEU A 49 20.67 -17.33 -28.95
N GLY A 50 20.40 -18.64 -29.05
CA GLY A 50 19.07 -19.20 -28.81
C GLY A 50 18.58 -18.93 -27.39
N HIS A 51 19.46 -19.08 -26.40
CA HIS A 51 19.16 -18.72 -25.01
C HIS A 51 18.89 -17.21 -24.87
N SER A 52 19.76 -16.36 -25.42
CA SER A 52 19.61 -14.90 -25.36
C SER A 52 18.31 -14.40 -26.01
N LEU A 53 17.97 -14.91 -27.20
CA LEU A 53 16.74 -14.55 -27.90
C LEU A 53 15.49 -15.02 -27.14
N SER A 54 15.53 -16.22 -26.56
CA SER A 54 14.42 -16.75 -25.76
C SER A 54 14.21 -15.92 -24.49
N THR A 55 15.29 -15.59 -23.78
CA THR A 55 15.28 -14.73 -22.60
C THR A 55 14.77 -13.32 -22.94
N THR A 56 15.26 -12.73 -24.04
CA THR A 56 14.82 -11.42 -24.51
C THR A 56 13.33 -11.42 -24.86
N ARG A 57 12.86 -12.43 -25.60
CA ARG A 57 11.44 -12.58 -25.94
C ARG A 57 10.56 -12.72 -24.69
N ALA A 58 10.99 -13.53 -23.73
CA ALA A 58 10.27 -13.68 -22.45
C ALA A 58 10.18 -12.35 -21.68
N LYS A 59 11.27 -11.58 -21.62
CA LYS A 59 11.28 -10.24 -21.00
C LYS A 59 10.37 -9.25 -21.73
N CYS A 60 10.36 -9.27 -23.06
CA CYS A 60 9.44 -8.43 -23.85
C CYS A 60 7.98 -8.77 -23.57
N LEU A 61 7.62 -10.06 -23.57
CA LEU A 61 6.26 -10.51 -23.28
C LEU A 61 5.83 -10.17 -21.85
N ASP A 62 6.72 -10.31 -20.87
CA ASP A 62 6.44 -9.92 -19.48
C ASP A 62 6.22 -8.41 -19.35
N LYS A 63 7.04 -7.59 -20.03
CA LYS A 63 6.87 -6.13 -20.07
C LYS A 63 5.55 -5.73 -20.72
N GLU A 64 5.18 -6.35 -21.84
CA GLU A 64 3.91 -6.12 -22.53
C GLU A 64 2.71 -6.51 -21.66
N LEU A 65 2.75 -7.69 -21.04
CA LEU A 65 1.71 -8.14 -20.11
C LEU A 65 1.58 -7.21 -18.92
N ARG A 66 2.71 -6.81 -18.31
CA ARG A 66 2.73 -5.90 -17.17
C ARG A 66 2.11 -4.56 -17.53
N ALA A 67 2.50 -3.96 -18.66
CA ALA A 67 1.92 -2.71 -19.13
C ALA A 67 0.40 -2.82 -19.35
N ALA A 68 -0.07 -3.93 -19.96
CA ALA A 68 -1.48 -4.20 -20.15
C ALA A 68 -2.23 -4.35 -18.81
N LEU A 69 -1.66 -5.06 -17.84
CA LEU A 69 -2.24 -5.24 -16.51
C LEU A 69 -2.29 -3.94 -15.72
N VAL A 70 -1.25 -3.09 -15.77
CA VAL A 70 -1.26 -1.76 -15.15
C VAL A 70 -2.46 -0.95 -15.68
N ALA A 71 -2.61 -0.84 -17.00
CA ALA A 71 -3.73 -0.11 -17.60
C ALA A 71 -5.10 -0.69 -17.20
N ARG A 72 -5.22 -2.02 -17.15
CA ARG A 72 -6.43 -2.74 -16.73
C ARG A 72 -6.78 -2.49 -15.27
N PHE A 73 -5.80 -2.49 -14.38
CA PHE A 73 -6.07 -2.29 -12.96
C PHE A 73 -6.29 -0.81 -12.60
N HIS A 74 -5.76 0.13 -13.37
CA HIS A 74 -6.24 1.52 -13.31
C HIS A 74 -7.73 1.60 -13.67
N ALA A 75 -8.17 0.94 -14.75
CA ALA A 75 -9.59 0.89 -15.09
C ALA A 75 -10.46 0.18 -14.01
N LEU A 76 -9.89 -0.80 -13.29
CA LEU A 76 -10.55 -1.41 -12.13
C LEU A 76 -10.64 -0.42 -10.95
N GLU A 77 -9.57 0.30 -10.61
CA GLU A 77 -9.59 1.34 -9.57
C GLU A 77 -10.61 2.45 -9.89
N ASP A 78 -10.72 2.85 -11.15
CA ASP A 78 -11.73 3.82 -11.60
C ASP A 78 -13.14 3.29 -11.34
N ALA A 79 -13.39 2.01 -11.68
CA ALA A 79 -14.68 1.37 -11.43
C ALA A 79 -15.00 1.21 -9.93
N ILE A 80 -13.99 0.89 -9.11
CA ILE A 80 -14.12 0.84 -7.65
C ILE A 80 -14.45 2.24 -7.11
N THR A 81 -13.70 3.25 -7.53
CA THR A 81 -13.87 4.64 -7.11
C THR A 81 -15.25 5.15 -7.50
N ALA A 82 -15.71 4.91 -8.73
CA ALA A 82 -17.05 5.27 -9.19
C ALA A 82 -18.17 4.57 -8.40
N HIS A 83 -17.94 3.36 -7.89
CA HIS A 83 -18.92 2.65 -7.06
C HIS A 83 -19.02 3.22 -5.64
N TYR A 84 -17.88 3.52 -5.02
CA TYR A 84 -17.81 3.93 -3.61
C TYR A 84 -17.95 5.43 -3.38
N VAL A 85 -17.41 6.26 -4.29
CA VAL A 85 -17.35 7.72 -4.12
C VAL A 85 -18.59 8.35 -4.74
N ASN A 86 -19.60 8.56 -3.90
CA ASN A 86 -20.81 9.31 -4.23
C ASN A 86 -20.81 10.69 -3.58
N LEU A 87 -21.68 11.59 -4.02
CA LEU A 87 -21.87 12.91 -3.40
C LEU A 87 -23.08 12.90 -2.45
N PRO A 88 -22.98 13.54 -1.26
CA PRO A 88 -21.78 14.17 -0.68
C PRO A 88 -20.74 13.13 -0.23
N ARG A 89 -19.45 13.47 -0.33
CA ARG A 89 -18.37 12.59 0.13
C ARG A 89 -18.47 12.39 1.65
N THR A 90 -18.27 11.16 2.10
CA THR A 90 -18.13 10.82 3.52
C THR A 90 -16.79 10.16 3.76
N ALA A 91 -16.24 10.28 4.98
CA ALA A 91 -14.99 9.60 5.35
C ALA A 91 -15.05 8.09 5.06
N ARG A 92 -16.23 7.47 5.14
CA ARG A 92 -16.44 6.05 4.84
C ARG A 92 -16.07 5.67 3.40
N MET A 93 -16.22 6.59 2.45
CA MET A 93 -15.91 6.37 1.04
C MET A 93 -14.41 6.26 0.76
N GLU A 94 -13.57 6.74 1.68
CA GLU A 94 -12.12 6.57 1.58
C GLU A 94 -11.71 5.11 1.87
N PHE A 95 -12.46 4.39 2.71
CA PHE A 95 -12.12 3.04 3.17
C PHE A 95 -12.49 1.91 2.20
N ARG A 96 -12.44 2.20 0.90
CA ARG A 96 -12.78 1.27 -0.18
C ARG A 96 -11.69 0.20 -0.37
N PRO A 97 -12.04 -0.98 -0.94
CA PRO A 97 -11.06 -1.93 -1.41
C PRO A 97 -10.15 -1.32 -2.48
N ARG A 98 -8.95 -1.87 -2.65
CA ARG A 98 -8.02 -1.53 -3.74
C ARG A 98 -8.13 -2.56 -4.87
N TYR A 99 -7.52 -2.31 -6.02
CA TYR A 99 -7.52 -3.22 -7.16
C TYR A 99 -7.08 -4.62 -6.73
N ILE A 100 -6.04 -4.73 -5.89
CA ILE A 100 -5.47 -6.01 -5.47
C ILE A 100 -6.46 -6.84 -4.64
N ASP A 101 -7.41 -6.21 -3.95
CA ASP A 101 -8.47 -6.88 -3.21
C ASP A 101 -9.41 -7.66 -4.15
N PHE A 102 -9.56 -7.21 -5.40
CA PHE A 102 -10.42 -7.84 -6.41
C PHE A 102 -9.67 -8.55 -7.54
N ALA A 103 -8.44 -8.14 -7.86
CA ALA A 103 -7.71 -8.57 -9.04
C ALA A 103 -7.51 -10.10 -9.11
N LEU A 104 -7.40 -10.75 -7.95
CA LEU A 104 -7.23 -12.21 -7.86
C LEU A 104 -8.56 -12.97 -7.76
N MET A 105 -9.70 -12.29 -7.69
CA MET A 105 -11.02 -12.92 -7.70
C MET A 105 -11.37 -13.40 -9.11
N PRO A 106 -12.00 -14.58 -9.28
CA PRO A 106 -12.21 -15.18 -10.61
C PRO A 106 -12.91 -14.28 -11.63
N LYS A 107 -13.90 -13.48 -11.20
CA LYS A 107 -14.65 -12.58 -12.10
C LYS A 107 -13.80 -11.43 -12.63
N CYS A 108 -12.99 -10.79 -11.77
CA CYS A 108 -12.08 -9.73 -12.20
C CYS A 108 -10.92 -10.28 -13.03
N ARG A 109 -10.37 -11.43 -12.64
CA ARG A 109 -9.32 -12.12 -13.38
C ARG A 109 -9.75 -12.45 -14.80
N ALA A 110 -10.98 -12.94 -15.00
CA ALA A 110 -11.52 -13.22 -16.33
C ALA A 110 -11.59 -11.98 -17.24
N ILE A 111 -11.84 -10.80 -16.68
CA ILE A 111 -11.84 -9.52 -17.43
C ILE A 111 -10.40 -9.09 -17.71
N ALA A 112 -9.49 -9.23 -16.74
CA ALA A 112 -8.11 -8.77 -16.84
C ALA A 112 -7.18 -9.69 -17.67
N GLU A 113 -7.49 -10.97 -17.83
CA GLU A 113 -6.67 -11.95 -18.57
C GLU A 113 -6.97 -12.04 -20.08
N VAL A 114 -7.80 -11.15 -20.62
CA VAL A 114 -8.00 -11.06 -22.08
C VAL A 114 -6.66 -10.77 -22.80
N PRO A 115 -6.49 -11.13 -24.08
CA PRO A 115 -5.23 -10.90 -24.81
C PRO A 115 -4.71 -9.46 -24.67
N ALA A 116 -3.39 -9.24 -24.61
CA ALA A 116 -2.81 -7.91 -24.38
C ALA A 116 -3.25 -6.85 -25.42
N SER A 117 -3.62 -7.28 -26.63
CA SER A 117 -4.17 -6.42 -27.69
C SER A 117 -5.61 -5.98 -27.45
N ALA A 118 -6.36 -6.64 -26.56
CA ALA A 118 -7.73 -6.27 -26.23
C ALA A 118 -7.74 -5.11 -25.21
N THR A 119 -8.45 -4.05 -25.57
CA THR A 119 -8.72 -2.92 -24.67
C THR A 119 -9.73 -3.33 -23.62
N VAL A 120 -9.37 -3.11 -22.35
CA VAL A 120 -10.25 -3.30 -21.21
C VAL A 120 -10.60 -1.93 -20.62
N THR A 121 -11.86 -1.70 -20.31
CA THR A 121 -12.36 -0.40 -19.83
C THR A 121 -13.02 -0.52 -18.46
N ALA A 122 -13.15 0.61 -17.75
CA ALA A 122 -13.80 0.65 -16.45
C ALA A 122 -15.24 0.10 -16.50
N ALA A 123 -15.97 0.34 -17.60
CA ALA A 123 -17.34 -0.14 -17.80
C ALA A 123 -17.48 -1.66 -17.71
N GLN A 124 -16.47 -2.41 -18.14
CA GLN A 124 -16.47 -3.88 -18.01
C GLN A 124 -16.36 -4.31 -16.54
N PHE A 125 -15.59 -3.60 -15.73
CA PHE A 125 -15.49 -3.84 -14.31
C PHE A 125 -16.72 -3.34 -13.53
N THR A 126 -17.35 -2.24 -13.94
CA THR A 126 -18.55 -1.68 -13.30
C THR A 126 -19.67 -2.71 -13.16
N ALA A 127 -19.81 -3.64 -14.11
CA ALA A 127 -20.81 -4.70 -14.05
C ALA A 127 -20.58 -5.73 -12.92
N VAL A 128 -19.33 -5.92 -12.46
CA VAL A 128 -18.98 -6.90 -11.43
C VAL A 128 -18.65 -6.29 -10.07
N VAL A 129 -18.15 -5.04 -10.04
CA VAL A 129 -17.67 -4.37 -8.82
C VAL A 129 -18.71 -4.35 -7.69
N PRO A 130 -20.01 -4.01 -7.90
CA PRO A 130 -20.97 -3.96 -6.80
C PRO A 130 -21.13 -5.29 -6.04
N ALA A 131 -21.17 -6.40 -6.78
CA ALA A 131 -21.30 -7.72 -6.19
C ALA A 131 -20.02 -8.16 -5.45
N LEU A 132 -18.85 -7.80 -5.99
CA LEU A 132 -17.55 -8.08 -5.36
C LEU A 132 -17.34 -7.23 -4.10
N ALA A 133 -17.71 -5.94 -4.17
CA ALA A 133 -17.66 -5.00 -3.06
C ALA A 133 -18.49 -5.46 -1.87
N LYS A 134 -19.76 -5.79 -2.10
CA LYS A 134 -20.64 -6.32 -1.06
C LYS A 134 -20.05 -7.57 -0.40
N ARG A 135 -19.63 -8.54 -1.22
CA ARG A 135 -19.04 -9.79 -0.72
C ARG A 135 -17.76 -9.53 0.08
N TRP A 136 -16.88 -8.68 -0.43
CA TRP A 136 -15.63 -8.35 0.24
C TRP A 136 -15.87 -7.66 1.59
N ASP A 137 -16.81 -6.72 1.68
CA ASP A 137 -17.14 -6.06 2.96
C ASP A 137 -17.71 -7.06 3.97
N GLU A 138 -18.65 -7.91 3.55
CA GLU A 138 -19.22 -8.98 4.39
C GLU A 138 -18.14 -9.94 4.92
N GLU A 139 -17.26 -10.43 4.04
CA GLU A 139 -16.16 -11.32 4.40
C GLU A 139 -15.17 -10.64 5.35
N ARG A 140 -14.72 -9.41 5.05
CA ARG A 140 -13.75 -8.69 5.90
C ARG A 140 -14.35 -8.33 7.25
N ARG A 141 -15.61 -7.90 7.30
CA ARG A 141 -16.31 -7.57 8.54
C ARG A 141 -16.44 -8.81 9.43
N MET A 142 -16.81 -9.96 8.85
CA MET A 142 -16.89 -11.22 9.57
C MET A 142 -15.55 -11.63 10.15
N GLU A 143 -14.49 -11.65 9.34
CA GLU A 143 -13.16 -12.08 9.79
C GLU A 143 -12.56 -11.14 10.85
N LEU A 144 -12.74 -9.81 10.71
CA LEU A 144 -12.28 -8.84 11.71
C LEU A 144 -13.06 -8.97 13.03
N THR A 145 -14.36 -9.26 12.95
CA THR A 145 -15.20 -9.54 14.12
C THR A 145 -14.74 -10.81 14.83
N GLU A 146 -14.49 -11.89 14.07
CA GLU A 146 -13.98 -13.15 14.61
C GLU A 146 -12.61 -12.97 15.28
N TYR A 147 -11.72 -12.19 14.67
CA TYR A 147 -10.42 -11.84 15.24
C TYR A 147 -10.54 -11.08 16.56
N LEU A 148 -11.44 -10.09 16.66
CA LEU A 148 -11.55 -9.26 17.87
C LEU A 148 -12.29 -9.94 19.02
N ARG A 149 -13.32 -10.75 18.72
CA ARG A 149 -14.25 -11.29 19.71
C ARG A 149 -13.58 -11.93 20.95
N PRO A 150 -12.51 -12.74 20.84
CA PRO A 150 -11.83 -13.31 22.00
C PRO A 150 -11.17 -12.29 22.94
N HIS A 151 -10.98 -11.05 22.50
CA HIS A 151 -10.23 -10.02 23.21
C HIS A 151 -11.11 -8.96 23.89
N LEU A 152 -12.37 -8.84 23.45
CA LEU A 152 -13.27 -7.77 23.89
C LEU A 152 -13.84 -8.01 25.30
N GLY A 153 -13.91 -9.26 25.77
CA GLY A 153 -14.54 -9.61 27.04
C GLY A 153 -16.07 -9.56 26.96
N ASP A 154 -16.70 -9.15 28.06
CA ASP A 154 -18.16 -9.01 28.14
C ASP A 154 -18.63 -7.75 27.39
N VAL A 155 -19.05 -7.94 26.14
CA VAL A 155 -19.65 -6.90 25.29
C VAL A 155 -21.17 -7.02 25.34
N ALA A 156 -21.88 -5.89 25.32
CA ALA A 156 -23.33 -5.88 25.22
C ALA A 156 -23.82 -6.60 23.95
N PRO A 157 -24.89 -7.43 24.04
CA PRO A 157 -25.31 -8.29 22.93
C PRO A 157 -25.77 -7.52 21.68
N ASP A 158 -26.21 -6.27 21.85
CA ASP A 158 -26.75 -5.43 20.77
C ASP A 158 -25.72 -4.44 20.19
N VAL A 159 -24.47 -4.48 20.66
CA VAL A 159 -23.41 -3.58 20.18
C VAL A 159 -22.55 -4.30 19.15
N ASP A 160 -22.33 -3.64 18.00
CA ASP A 160 -21.41 -4.12 16.99
C ASP A 160 -19.97 -4.14 17.52
N PRO A 161 -19.32 -5.32 17.60
CA PRO A 161 -17.94 -5.44 18.09
C PRO A 161 -16.93 -4.54 17.38
N LEU A 162 -17.17 -4.18 16.12
CA LEU A 162 -16.28 -3.33 15.33
C LEU A 162 -16.46 -1.84 15.57
N GLU A 163 -17.58 -1.42 16.15
CA GLU A 163 -17.88 0.00 16.43
C GLU A 163 -17.45 0.42 17.84
N LEU A 164 -17.11 -0.53 18.71
CA LEU A 164 -16.65 -0.26 20.07
C LEU A 164 -15.41 0.65 20.08
N ALA A 165 -15.35 1.56 21.06
CA ALA A 165 -14.22 2.43 21.35
C ALA A 165 -12.95 1.67 21.75
N ILE A 166 -13.04 0.36 21.98
CA ILE A 166 -11.90 -0.52 22.29
C ILE A 166 -11.49 -1.42 21.12
N ALA A 167 -12.21 -1.38 20.00
CA ALA A 167 -12.01 -2.24 18.83
C ALA A 167 -10.85 -1.76 17.95
N PHE A 168 -9.63 -1.94 18.46
CA PHE A 168 -8.41 -1.56 17.76
C PHE A 168 -7.61 -2.78 17.29
N PHE A 169 -6.98 -2.60 16.14
CA PHE A 169 -6.13 -3.57 15.51
C PHE A 169 -4.67 -3.18 15.68
N ARG A 170 -3.79 -4.18 15.71
CA ARG A 170 -2.35 -3.96 15.73
C ARG A 170 -1.74 -4.81 14.63
N ASN A 171 -0.79 -4.26 13.89
CA ASN A 171 -0.02 -5.06 12.95
C ASN A 171 1.00 -5.92 13.72
N ARG A 172 1.34 -7.09 13.19
CA ARG A 172 2.38 -7.95 13.76
C ARG A 172 3.76 -7.29 13.81
N LYS A 173 4.05 -6.42 12.84
CA LYS A 173 5.27 -5.62 12.80
C LYS A 173 5.00 -4.21 13.34
N PRO A 174 6.02 -3.54 13.93
CA PRO A 174 5.91 -2.14 14.29
C PRO A 174 5.41 -1.33 13.10
N CYS A 175 4.38 -0.54 13.36
CA CYS A 175 3.69 0.26 12.36
C CYS A 175 3.60 1.68 12.90
N CYS A 176 3.92 2.66 12.06
CA CYS A 176 3.93 4.08 12.44
C CYS A 176 2.61 4.79 12.14
N ALA A 177 1.57 4.07 11.69
CA ALA A 177 0.29 4.72 11.45
C ALA A 177 -0.33 5.21 12.77
N PRO A 178 -1.02 6.35 12.71
CA PRO A 178 -1.75 6.83 13.86
C PRO A 178 -2.86 5.84 14.22
N ILE A 179 -3.13 5.71 15.52
CA ILE A 179 -4.07 4.72 16.05
C ILE A 179 -5.48 4.83 15.45
N TRP A 180 -5.93 6.04 15.11
CA TRP A 180 -7.25 6.25 14.51
C TRP A 180 -7.40 5.57 13.14
N ARG A 181 -6.30 5.21 12.46
CA ARG A 181 -6.31 4.37 11.25
C ARG A 181 -6.33 2.87 11.54
N MET A 182 -6.18 2.47 12.79
CA MET A 182 -6.09 1.07 13.22
C MET A 182 -7.42 0.55 13.77
N ARG A 183 -8.54 1.00 13.19
CA ARG A 183 -9.92 0.64 13.56
C ARG A 183 -10.71 0.28 12.30
N TYR A 184 -11.83 -0.43 12.42
CA TYR A 184 -12.72 -0.63 11.28
C TYR A 184 -13.53 0.66 11.02
N PRO A 185 -13.81 1.00 9.75
CA PRO A 185 -13.22 0.48 8.51
C PRO A 185 -11.87 1.15 8.14
N ALA A 186 -11.38 2.12 8.92
CA ALA A 186 -10.17 2.90 8.62
C ALA A 186 -8.89 2.09 8.36
N ILE A 187 -8.80 0.88 8.92
CA ILE A 187 -7.69 -0.06 8.70
C ILE A 187 -7.50 -0.45 7.24
N PHE A 188 -8.54 -0.37 6.42
CA PHE A 188 -8.41 -0.64 4.98
C PHE A 188 -7.59 0.42 4.24
N MET A 189 -7.50 1.63 4.78
CA MET A 189 -6.67 2.73 4.27
C MET A 189 -5.33 2.85 4.97
N HIS A 190 -4.96 1.83 5.74
CA HIS A 190 -3.69 1.81 6.40
C HIS A 190 -2.55 1.75 5.38
N ASP A 191 -1.92 2.90 5.18
CA ASP A 191 -0.69 3.04 4.44
C ASP A 191 0.43 3.44 5.40
N CYS A 192 1.45 2.61 5.50
CA CYS A 192 2.65 2.91 6.28
C CYS A 192 3.70 3.40 5.30
N SER A 193 4.43 4.46 5.66
CA SER A 193 5.37 5.25 4.81
C SER A 193 6.39 4.47 3.97
N TYR A 194 6.53 3.17 4.16
CA TYR A 194 7.43 2.32 3.40
C TYR A 194 6.74 1.17 2.68
N VAL A 195 5.60 0.66 3.18
CA VAL A 195 4.95 -0.55 2.66
C VAL A 195 3.50 -0.62 3.19
N ASP A 196 2.52 -1.02 2.35
CA ASP A 196 1.17 -1.36 2.82
C ASP A 196 1.23 -2.57 3.77
N CYS A 197 0.98 -2.31 5.04
CA CYS A 197 1.24 -3.27 6.11
C CYS A 197 0.24 -4.43 6.13
N PHE A 198 -0.93 -4.28 5.47
CA PHE A 198 -1.97 -5.30 5.39
C PHE A 198 -2.16 -5.89 3.99
N ARG A 199 -1.57 -5.26 2.96
CA ARG A 199 -1.57 -5.75 1.58
C ARG A 199 -0.19 -6.12 1.07
N THR A 200 0.74 -6.45 1.97
CA THR A 200 2.06 -6.98 1.59
C THR A 200 2.35 -8.25 2.35
N ASP A 201 2.60 -9.34 1.62
CA ASP A 201 2.99 -10.61 2.20
C ASP A 201 4.51 -10.66 2.41
N ARG A 202 4.94 -10.30 3.62
CA ARG A 202 6.34 -10.34 4.04
C ARG A 202 6.80 -11.72 4.50
N GLY A 203 5.88 -12.68 4.62
CA GLY A 203 6.21 -14.05 5.04
C GLY A 203 6.58 -14.94 3.85
N ARG A 204 6.27 -14.50 2.64
CA ARG A 204 6.39 -15.31 1.44
C ARG A 204 7.83 -15.47 0.97
N THR A 205 8.18 -16.69 0.65
CA THR A 205 9.48 -17.05 0.07
C THR A 205 9.52 -16.78 -1.44
N THR A 206 10.74 -16.64 -1.99
CA THR A 206 10.97 -16.58 -3.44
C THR A 206 10.44 -17.83 -4.15
N GLN A 207 10.55 -19.00 -3.50
CA GLN A 207 10.06 -20.28 -4.03
C GLN A 207 8.53 -20.29 -4.15
N GLU A 208 7.80 -19.92 -3.10
CA GLU A 208 6.33 -19.81 -3.14
C GLU A 208 5.88 -18.76 -4.18
N SER A 209 6.66 -17.70 -4.36
CA SER A 209 6.39 -16.69 -5.39
C SER A 209 6.70 -17.19 -6.82
N GLY A 210 7.54 -18.22 -6.96
CA GLY A 210 7.81 -18.88 -8.24
C GLY A 210 6.72 -19.87 -8.65
N GLN A 211 5.92 -20.34 -7.70
CA GLN A 211 4.77 -21.21 -7.94
C GLN A 211 3.53 -20.47 -8.46
N ASP A 212 3.49 -19.14 -8.30
CA ASP A 212 2.42 -18.32 -8.89
C ASP A 212 2.47 -18.40 -10.41
N ASP A 213 1.29 -18.49 -11.02
CA ASP A 213 1.12 -18.28 -12.44
C ASP A 213 1.53 -16.84 -12.83
N LEU A 214 1.78 -16.64 -14.13
CA LEU A 214 2.31 -15.38 -14.64
C LEU A 214 1.41 -14.18 -14.28
N TYR A 215 0.08 -14.31 -14.43
CA TYR A 215 -0.86 -13.23 -14.09
C TYR A 215 -0.78 -12.88 -12.61
N THR A 216 -0.84 -13.89 -11.72
CA THR A 216 -0.78 -13.67 -10.27
C THR A 216 0.53 -13.00 -9.87
N ARG A 217 1.65 -13.49 -10.39
CA ARG A 217 2.98 -12.95 -10.09
C ARG A 217 3.15 -11.51 -10.56
N THR A 218 2.70 -11.19 -11.78
CA THR A 218 2.76 -9.84 -12.33
C THR A 218 1.84 -8.91 -11.55
N THR A 219 0.61 -9.33 -11.26
CA THR A 219 -0.39 -8.56 -10.48
C THR A 219 0.12 -8.18 -9.09
N LYS A 220 0.75 -9.12 -8.37
CA LYS A 220 1.29 -8.88 -7.03
C LYS A 220 2.55 -8.00 -7.01
N SER A 221 3.14 -7.71 -8.17
CA SER A 221 4.38 -6.95 -8.27
C SER A 221 4.24 -5.69 -9.10
N LEU A 222 3.02 -5.21 -9.40
CA LEU A 222 2.81 -4.07 -10.32
C LEU A 222 3.45 -2.77 -9.86
N ASP A 223 3.42 -2.51 -8.56
CA ASP A 223 3.98 -1.31 -7.96
C ASP A 223 5.51 -1.37 -7.81
N TRP A 224 6.12 -2.51 -8.17
CA TRP A 224 7.57 -2.67 -8.10
C TRP A 224 8.26 -1.85 -9.19
N ILE A 225 9.34 -1.18 -8.82
CA ILE A 225 10.23 -0.54 -9.80
C ILE A 225 11.10 -1.59 -10.51
N GLU A 226 11.64 -1.23 -11.67
CA GLU A 226 12.51 -2.13 -12.46
C GLU A 226 13.69 -2.67 -11.63
N PHE A 227 14.23 -1.86 -10.72
CA PHE A 227 15.24 -2.29 -9.77
C PHE A 227 14.77 -3.46 -8.89
N GLU A 228 13.59 -3.37 -8.27
CA GLU A 228 13.03 -4.43 -7.41
C GLU A 228 12.71 -5.71 -8.18
N LEU A 229 12.29 -5.59 -9.44
CA LEU A 229 12.09 -6.75 -10.33
C LEU A 229 13.43 -7.45 -10.63
N ASN A 230 14.48 -6.67 -10.91
CA ASN A 230 15.79 -7.20 -11.25
C ASN A 230 16.54 -7.78 -10.04
N THR A 231 16.34 -7.26 -8.84
CA THR A 231 16.98 -7.76 -7.60
C THR A 231 16.26 -8.93 -6.95
N ARG A 232 15.08 -9.32 -7.48
CA ARG A 232 14.28 -10.45 -6.97
C ARG A 232 15.07 -11.75 -6.82
N GLU A 233 16.04 -12.00 -7.70
CA GLU A 233 16.88 -13.20 -7.66
C GLU A 233 17.99 -13.14 -6.61
N TYR A 234 18.37 -11.92 -6.18
CA TYR A 234 19.58 -11.68 -5.41
C TYR A 234 19.32 -11.35 -3.94
N GLU A 235 18.12 -10.84 -3.58
CA GLU A 235 17.87 -10.31 -2.24
C GLU A 235 16.58 -10.81 -1.61
N HIS A 236 16.69 -11.52 -0.48
CA HIS A 236 15.54 -11.93 0.35
C HIS A 236 14.92 -10.79 1.18
N ARG A 237 15.35 -9.53 1.01
CA ARG A 237 15.03 -8.44 1.95
C ARG A 237 14.06 -7.36 1.47
N TYR A 238 13.73 -7.29 0.18
CA TYR A 238 12.95 -6.17 -0.34
C TYR A 238 11.48 -6.51 -0.63
N SER A 239 10.66 -5.47 -0.50
CA SER A 239 9.21 -5.34 -0.71
C SER A 239 8.48 -6.65 -1.00
N GLY A 240 7.78 -7.20 0.00
CA GLY A 240 6.96 -8.39 -0.22
C GLY A 240 5.94 -8.18 -1.35
N PRO A 241 5.52 -9.23 -2.05
CA PRO A 241 4.47 -9.11 -3.05
C PRO A 241 3.20 -8.52 -2.44
N HIS A 242 2.50 -7.69 -3.21
CA HIS A 242 1.19 -7.21 -2.84
C HIS A 242 0.20 -8.38 -2.75
N VAL A 243 -0.71 -8.31 -1.80
CA VAL A 243 -1.77 -9.30 -1.60
C VAL A 243 -3.09 -8.58 -1.29
N PRO A 244 -4.24 -9.22 -1.51
CA PRO A 244 -5.49 -8.74 -0.92
C PRO A 244 -5.32 -8.51 0.58
N PHE A 245 -6.12 -7.60 1.16
CA PHE A 245 -6.10 -7.29 2.59
C PHE A 245 -6.09 -8.57 3.42
N ASN A 246 -5.02 -8.75 4.20
CA ASN A 246 -4.72 -10.00 4.86
C ASN A 246 -4.70 -9.85 6.38
N ILE A 247 -5.70 -10.46 7.03
CA ILE A 247 -5.84 -10.50 8.49
C ILE A 247 -4.67 -11.23 9.17
N ARG A 248 -3.95 -12.11 8.47
CA ARG A 248 -2.76 -12.78 9.01
C ARG A 248 -1.60 -11.81 9.31
N SER A 249 -1.66 -10.59 8.77
CA SER A 249 -0.73 -9.51 9.09
C SER A 249 -1.07 -8.80 10.41
N LEU A 250 -2.24 -9.06 10.99
CA LEU A 250 -2.58 -8.60 12.33
C LEU A 250 -1.69 -9.28 13.39
N ALA A 251 -1.60 -8.62 14.53
CA ALA A 251 -0.98 -9.08 15.75
C ALA A 251 -1.51 -10.46 16.17
N GLY A 252 -0.67 -11.22 16.90
CA GLY A 252 -1.13 -12.45 17.52
C GLY A 252 -2.09 -12.17 18.69
N PRO A 253 -2.74 -13.21 19.25
CA PRO A 253 -3.74 -13.07 20.31
C PRO A 253 -3.27 -12.26 21.53
N ILE A 254 -2.00 -12.40 21.91
CA ILE A 254 -1.42 -11.67 23.05
C ILE A 254 -1.39 -10.17 22.77
N GLN A 255 -0.80 -9.75 21.64
CA GLN A 255 -0.68 -8.33 21.31
C GLN A 255 -2.03 -7.70 20.92
N ALA A 256 -2.97 -8.51 20.43
CA ALA A 256 -4.36 -8.13 20.20
C ALA A 256 -5.08 -7.83 21.53
N HIS A 257 -4.93 -8.72 22.51
CA HIS A 257 -5.46 -8.50 23.85
C HIS A 257 -4.86 -7.25 24.51
N GLU A 258 -3.54 -7.06 24.42
CA GLU A 258 -2.85 -5.89 24.96
C GLU A 258 -3.40 -4.56 24.40
N VAL A 259 -3.68 -4.48 23.09
CA VAL A 259 -4.20 -3.24 22.48
C VAL A 259 -5.63 -2.96 22.92
N VAL A 260 -6.47 -4.00 23.02
CA VAL A 260 -7.85 -3.86 23.52
C VAL A 260 -7.85 -3.47 25.00
N ASP A 261 -7.02 -4.08 25.83
CA ASP A 261 -6.91 -3.78 27.27
C ASP A 261 -6.35 -2.38 27.54
N MET A 262 -5.40 -1.95 26.72
CA MET A 262 -4.92 -0.57 26.73
C MET A 262 -6.07 0.39 26.45
N MET A 263 -6.81 0.18 25.35
CA MET A 263 -7.92 1.06 25.01
C MET A 263 -9.06 0.99 26.02
N ARG A 264 -9.34 -0.19 26.61
CA ARG A 264 -10.31 -0.35 27.71
C ARG A 264 -9.99 0.57 28.88
N ARG A 265 -8.72 0.65 29.29
CA ARG A 265 -8.29 1.55 30.36
C ARG A 265 -8.42 3.02 29.98
N VAL A 266 -8.08 3.38 28.75
CA VAL A 266 -8.24 4.76 28.24
C VAL A 266 -9.72 5.15 28.24
N VAL A 267 -10.59 4.30 27.69
CA VAL A 267 -12.05 4.53 27.61
C VAL A 267 -12.66 4.64 29.01
N ALA A 268 -12.33 3.72 29.92
CA ALA A 268 -12.79 3.79 31.31
C ALA A 268 -12.30 5.05 32.03
N ALA A 269 -11.04 5.45 31.79
CA ALA A 269 -10.47 6.67 32.35
C ALA A 269 -11.05 7.95 31.73
N LEU A 270 -11.84 7.89 30.66
CA LEU A 270 -12.63 9.01 30.15
C LEU A 270 -14.03 9.06 30.78
N GLY A 271 -14.37 8.11 31.65
CA GLY A 271 -15.70 7.95 32.23
C GLY A 271 -16.70 7.27 31.29
N LEU A 272 -16.23 6.64 30.21
CA LEU A 272 -17.05 5.88 29.28
C LEU A 272 -17.06 4.39 29.66
N ASP A 273 -18.16 3.69 29.41
CA ASP A 273 -18.24 2.25 29.63
C ASP A 273 -17.64 1.48 28.43
N PRO A 274 -16.53 0.75 28.60
CA PRO A 274 -15.90 0.04 27.48
C PRO A 274 -16.75 -1.07 26.84
N ALA A 275 -17.81 -1.56 27.52
CA ALA A 275 -18.71 -2.58 26.98
C ALA A 275 -19.76 -2.01 26.01
N TRP A 276 -19.95 -0.68 26.02
CA TRP A 276 -20.99 0.01 25.26
C TRP A 276 -20.47 1.15 24.39
N ALA A 277 -19.45 1.87 24.88
CA ALA A 277 -18.95 3.07 24.24
C ALA A 277 -18.48 2.75 22.82
N THR A 278 -19.03 3.48 21.87
CA THR A 278 -18.62 3.44 20.47
C THR A 278 -17.49 4.42 20.23
N PHE A 279 -16.84 4.31 19.09
CA PHE A 279 -15.83 5.30 18.73
C PHE A 279 -16.40 6.71 18.54
N ASP A 280 -17.65 6.85 18.11
CA ASP A 280 -18.29 8.16 18.02
C ASP A 280 -18.40 8.81 19.41
N ASP A 281 -18.65 8.02 20.46
CA ASP A 281 -18.63 8.49 21.84
C ASP A 281 -17.22 8.94 22.26
N LEU A 282 -16.19 8.20 21.81
CA LEU A 282 -14.79 8.53 22.05
C LEU A 282 -14.35 9.81 21.34
N GLU A 283 -14.80 10.06 20.10
CA GLU A 283 -14.50 11.29 19.36
C GLU A 283 -15.21 12.52 19.93
N ARG A 284 -16.45 12.34 20.41
CA ARG A 284 -17.22 13.41 21.08
C ARG A 284 -16.76 13.66 22.51
N CYS A 285 -15.91 12.80 23.07
CA CYS A 285 -15.39 12.96 24.41
C CYS A 285 -14.39 14.11 24.48
N GLU A 286 -14.80 15.22 25.11
CA GLU A 286 -13.94 16.39 25.34
C GLU A 286 -13.03 16.25 26.57
N VAL A 287 -13.05 15.09 27.24
CA VAL A 287 -12.25 14.82 28.44
C VAL A 287 -10.78 14.60 28.05
N TRP A 288 -9.88 15.19 28.83
CA TRP A 288 -8.44 14.98 28.70
C TRP A 288 -7.92 14.15 29.87
N LEU A 289 -6.85 13.41 29.62
CA LEU A 289 -6.27 12.46 30.56
C LEU A 289 -4.89 12.92 31.03
N ARG A 290 -4.55 12.58 32.28
CA ARG A 290 -3.19 12.68 32.83
C ARG A 290 -2.68 11.31 33.21
N CYS A 291 -1.41 11.05 32.90
CA CYS A 291 -0.76 9.80 33.26
C CYS A 291 -0.15 9.91 34.66
N THR A 292 -0.79 9.30 35.66
CA THR A 292 -0.31 9.33 37.06
C THR A 292 1.03 8.62 37.20
N THR A 293 1.26 7.55 36.44
CA THR A 293 2.55 6.84 36.40
C THR A 293 3.69 7.78 35.98
N CYS A 294 3.45 8.67 35.00
CA CYS A 294 4.45 9.65 34.59
C CYS A 294 4.66 10.73 35.66
N GLU A 295 3.59 11.19 36.32
CA GLU A 295 3.70 12.15 37.43
C GLU A 295 4.56 11.61 38.57
N THR A 296 4.38 10.33 38.91
CA THR A 296 5.17 9.67 39.96
C THR A 296 6.61 9.44 39.54
N GLN A 297 6.85 9.00 38.30
CA GLN A 297 8.20 8.69 37.82
C GLN A 297 9.03 9.95 37.49
N GLN A 298 8.37 11.04 37.11
CA GLN A 298 8.98 12.28 36.65
C GLN A 298 8.32 13.49 37.30
N PRO A 299 8.43 13.67 38.64
CA PRO A 299 7.72 14.73 39.37
C PRO A 299 8.20 16.14 39.02
N LEU A 300 9.39 16.27 38.44
CA LEU A 300 9.96 17.55 37.97
C LEU A 300 9.50 17.91 36.56
N ASP A 301 9.01 16.94 35.78
CA ASP A 301 8.49 17.20 34.45
C ASP A 301 7.03 17.65 34.59
N GLU A 302 6.69 18.85 34.10
CA GLU A 302 5.97 18.95 32.84
C GLU A 302 4.82 17.99 32.49
N VAL A 303 4.14 17.28 33.41
CA VAL A 303 3.14 16.29 32.97
C VAL A 303 1.96 16.99 32.32
N ARG A 304 1.77 16.68 31.03
CA ARG A 304 0.78 17.29 30.15
C ARG A 304 -0.52 16.51 30.22
N ALA A 305 -1.64 17.23 30.21
CA ALA A 305 -2.92 16.65 29.84
C ALA A 305 -2.87 16.21 28.37
N MET A 306 -3.46 15.07 28.06
CA MET A 306 -3.43 14.42 26.76
C MET A 306 -4.84 14.09 26.28
N SER A 307 -5.08 14.21 24.97
CA SER A 307 -6.23 13.58 24.32
C SER A 307 -6.13 12.05 24.42
N TRP A 308 -7.23 11.35 24.19
CA TRP A 308 -7.24 9.89 24.17
C TRP A 308 -6.25 9.31 23.14
N THR A 309 -6.07 9.97 21.98
CA THR A 309 -5.09 9.58 20.95
C THR A 309 -3.65 9.64 21.46
N ALA A 310 -3.31 10.72 22.18
CA ALA A 310 -1.99 10.89 22.78
C ALA A 310 -1.78 9.94 23.97
N ALA A 311 -2.82 9.69 24.76
CA ALA A 311 -2.79 8.74 25.88
C ALA A 311 -2.51 7.31 25.40
N HIS A 312 -3.17 6.88 24.32
CA HIS A 312 -2.85 5.62 23.67
C HIS A 312 -1.37 5.55 23.23
N TRP A 313 -0.88 6.57 22.53
CA TRP A 313 0.50 6.58 22.04
C TRP A 313 1.53 6.43 23.18
N LEU A 314 1.28 7.09 24.31
CA LEU A 314 2.12 6.94 25.49
C LEU A 314 2.09 5.52 26.05
N THR A 315 0.91 4.89 26.04
CA THR A 315 0.72 3.54 26.57
C THR A 315 1.44 2.46 25.75
N VAL A 316 1.54 2.63 24.43
CA VAL A 316 2.31 1.69 23.58
C VAL A 316 3.79 1.63 23.98
N ASN A 317 4.35 2.69 24.55
CA ASN A 317 5.77 2.84 24.87
C ASN A 317 6.12 2.62 26.34
N LYS A 318 5.13 2.49 27.23
CA LYS A 318 5.34 2.39 28.68
C LYS A 318 4.62 1.16 29.24
N GLN A 319 5.16 0.58 30.30
CA GLN A 319 4.45 -0.46 31.04
C GLN A 319 3.23 0.17 31.74
N THR A 320 2.05 -0.20 31.24
CA THR A 320 0.73 -0.05 31.89
C THR A 320 0.51 1.27 32.65
N PRO A 321 0.41 2.41 31.95
CA PRO A 321 0.13 3.69 32.58
C PRO A 321 -1.25 3.69 33.23
N GLU A 322 -1.31 4.30 34.40
CA GLU A 322 -2.54 4.69 35.06
C GLU A 322 -2.97 6.08 34.59
N TRP A 323 -4.27 6.25 34.41
CA TRP A 323 -4.89 7.45 33.84
C TRP A 323 -5.89 8.04 34.82
N ARG A 324 -5.89 9.37 34.93
CA ARG A 324 -6.92 10.14 35.63
C ARG A 324 -7.43 11.27 34.75
N HIS A 325 -8.61 11.81 35.08
CA HIS A 325 -9.11 13.01 34.43
C HIS A 325 -8.15 14.19 34.67
N ALA A 326 -7.91 14.97 33.62
CA ALA A 326 -7.31 16.28 33.72
C ALA A 326 -8.26 17.19 34.52
N ASP A 327 -7.72 17.93 35.48
CA ASP A 327 -8.52 18.85 36.29
C ASP A 327 -8.77 20.19 35.58
N HIS A 328 -9.50 21.10 36.21
CA HIS A 328 -9.80 22.40 35.62
C HIS A 328 -8.54 23.23 35.32
N LYS A 329 -7.49 23.10 36.15
CA LYS A 329 -6.22 23.81 35.96
C LYS A 329 -5.49 23.26 34.74
N ASP A 330 -5.50 21.95 34.55
CA ASP A 330 -4.94 21.29 33.38
C ASP A 330 -5.63 21.72 32.09
N MET A 331 -6.96 21.73 32.11
CA MET A 331 -7.76 22.15 30.97
C MET A 331 -7.57 23.63 30.63
N ALA A 332 -7.33 24.49 31.62
CA ALA A 332 -6.97 25.89 31.38
C ALA A 332 -5.64 26.00 30.59
N LYS A 333 -4.64 25.16 30.90
CA LYS A 333 -3.38 25.11 30.14
C LYS A 333 -3.60 24.58 28.71
N VAL A 334 -4.42 23.54 28.55
CA VAL A 334 -4.75 22.98 27.22
C VAL A 334 -5.43 24.03 26.34
N ARG A 335 -6.39 24.79 26.88
CA ARG A 335 -7.08 25.87 26.15
C ARG A 335 -6.11 26.97 25.74
N ALA A 336 -5.30 27.48 26.67
CA ALA A 336 -4.28 28.50 26.36
C ALA A 336 -3.30 28.01 25.27
N LEU A 337 -2.86 26.74 25.33
CA LEU A 337 -1.99 26.17 24.31
C LEU A 337 -2.70 26.09 22.95
N ARG A 338 -3.95 25.62 22.90
CA ARG A 338 -4.73 25.54 21.66
C ARG A 338 -4.94 26.90 21.01
N GLU A 339 -5.25 27.94 21.78
CA GLU A 339 -5.35 29.31 21.30
C GLU A 339 -4.04 29.75 20.62
N THR A 340 -2.90 29.55 21.29
CA THR A 340 -1.58 29.92 20.73
C THR A 340 -1.15 29.10 19.51
N GLN A 341 -1.60 27.84 19.40
CA GLN A 341 -1.33 26.98 18.24
C GLN A 341 -2.24 27.30 17.07
N PHE A 342 -3.50 27.63 17.33
CA PHE A 342 -4.46 28.03 16.31
C PHE A 342 -3.98 29.30 15.58
N ASP A 343 -3.43 30.26 16.32
CA ASP A 343 -2.82 31.48 15.76
C ASP A 343 -1.62 31.20 14.84
N LYS A 344 -0.95 30.05 15.02
CA LYS A 344 0.19 29.62 14.18
C LYS A 344 -0.23 28.74 13.00
N ALA A 345 -1.32 28.00 13.11
CA ALA A 345 -1.78 27.05 12.09
C ALA A 345 -2.71 27.69 11.03
N ASN A 346 -3.18 28.92 11.25
CA ASN A 346 -4.14 29.61 10.39
C ASN A 346 -3.58 30.16 9.06
N CYS A 347 -2.53 29.54 8.49
CA CYS A 347 -1.89 30.03 7.27
C CYS A 347 -1.96 29.13 6.03
N SER A 348 -2.49 27.90 6.05
CA SER A 348 -2.46 27.10 4.79
C SER A 348 -3.41 25.90 4.58
N ALA A 349 -4.11 25.34 5.57
CA ALA A 349 -4.59 23.95 5.42
C ALA A 349 -6.11 23.67 5.43
N VAL A 350 -7.00 24.62 5.74
CA VAL A 350 -8.40 24.27 6.11
C VAL A 350 -9.45 24.46 4.99
N LEU A 351 -9.11 25.03 3.84
CA LEU A 351 -10.14 25.45 2.85
C LEU A 351 -10.56 24.43 1.76
N LEU A 352 -10.01 23.21 1.70
CA LEU A 352 -10.12 22.39 0.47
C LEU A 352 -10.82 21.02 0.57
N ALA A 353 -11.48 20.69 1.68
CA ALA A 353 -12.11 19.38 1.87
C ALA A 353 -13.36 19.08 1.00
N LEU A 354 -13.77 19.97 0.09
CA LEU A 354 -15.02 19.84 -0.69
C LEU A 354 -14.83 19.65 -2.21
N CYS A 355 -13.61 19.56 -2.73
CA CYS A 355 -13.41 19.38 -4.16
C CYS A 355 -13.39 17.90 -4.61
N LEU A 356 -14.25 17.58 -5.57
CA LEU A 356 -14.48 16.24 -6.13
C LEU A 356 -13.31 15.64 -6.91
N SER A 357 -12.37 16.46 -7.37
CA SER A 357 -11.21 16.01 -8.17
C SER A 357 -9.89 16.17 -7.43
N PHE A 358 -9.92 16.56 -6.15
CA PHE A 358 -8.71 16.93 -5.43
C PHE A 358 -8.09 15.73 -4.73
N ASP A 359 -7.05 15.18 -5.36
CA ASP A 359 -6.16 14.16 -4.81
C ASP A 359 -4.73 14.47 -5.28
N ALA A 360 -4.12 15.53 -4.74
CA ALA A 360 -2.82 15.96 -5.26
C ALA A 360 -1.88 16.65 -4.26
N TYR A 361 -0.58 16.43 -4.49
CA TYR A 361 0.56 17.09 -3.87
C TYR A 361 0.53 18.61 -4.06
N ALA A 362 1.29 19.33 -3.22
CA ALA A 362 1.22 20.79 -3.06
C ALA A 362 1.33 21.62 -4.36
N GLU A 363 2.03 21.16 -5.39
CA GLU A 363 2.17 21.87 -6.66
C GLU A 363 0.88 21.89 -7.49
N SER A 364 0.11 20.80 -7.46
CA SER A 364 -1.20 20.70 -8.13
C SER A 364 -2.29 21.48 -7.38
N MET A 365 -2.07 21.77 -6.09
CA MET A 365 -2.95 22.62 -5.29
C MET A 365 -2.92 24.07 -5.74
N THR A 366 -1.75 24.60 -6.08
CA THR A 366 -1.60 25.97 -6.57
C THR A 366 -2.32 26.17 -7.90
N ALA A 367 -2.13 25.25 -8.86
CA ALA A 367 -2.81 25.32 -10.15
C ALA A 367 -4.35 25.24 -10.02
N HIS A 368 -4.85 24.36 -9.14
CA HIS A 368 -6.30 24.23 -8.93
C HIS A 368 -6.93 25.49 -8.28
N LEU A 369 -6.19 26.19 -7.42
CA LEU A 369 -6.62 27.46 -6.82
C LEU A 369 -6.56 28.64 -7.80
N GLU A 370 -5.75 28.55 -8.85
CA GLU A 370 -5.67 29.59 -9.89
C GLU A 370 -6.80 29.46 -10.93
N ASP A 371 -7.37 28.25 -11.09
CA ASP A 371 -8.42 27.95 -12.07
C ASP A 371 -9.87 28.06 -11.54
N ALA A 372 -10.07 28.16 -10.21
CA ALA A 372 -11.38 28.28 -9.54
C ALA A 372 -11.69 29.72 -9.11
#